data_AF-A0A536UJF2-F1
#
_entry.id   AF-A0A536UJF2-F1
#
_cell.length_a   1.000
_cell.length_b   1.000
_cell.length_c   1.000
_cell.angle_alpha   90.00
_cell.angle_beta   90.00
_cell.angle_gamma   90.00
#
_symmetry.space_group_name_H-M   'P 1'
#
loop_
_entity.id
_entity.type
_entity.pdbx_description
1 polymer ?
#
loop_
_entity_poly.entity_id
_entity_poly.type
_entity_poly.pdbx_seq_one_letter_code
_entity_poly.pdbx_strand_id
1 'polypeptide(L)' 'MTRLTLESALRAIDGALVRGTELGCAPLTVVVLDAGGHDIALQR' A
#
# COMPACT_ATOMS: atom_id res chain seq x y z
N MET A 1 -5.62 20.33 -4.71
CA MET A 1 -5.66 18.85 -4.72
C MET A 1 -4.89 18.35 -3.51
N THR A 2 -5.51 17.51 -2.67
CA THR A 2 -4.84 16.93 -1.50
C THR A 2 -3.98 15.75 -1.97
N ARG A 3 -2.66 15.83 -1.76
CA ARG A 3 -1.73 14.77 -2.13
C ARG A 3 -1.68 13.73 -1.02
N LEU A 4 -1.68 12.44 -1.36
CA LEU A 4 -1.45 11.39 -0.37
C LEU A 4 -0.02 11.53 0.16
N THR A 5 0.17 11.45 1.47
CA THR A 5 1.51 11.50 2.06
C THR A 5 2.15 10.12 2.03
N LEU A 6 3.48 10.07 2.08
CA LEU A 6 4.22 8.80 2.22
C LEU A 6 3.75 8.03 3.46
N GLU A 7 3.55 8.72 4.59
CA GLU A 7 3.07 8.10 5.82
C GLU A 7 1.69 7.44 5.68
N SER A 8 0.75 8.09 4.98
CA SER A 8 -0.56 7.50 4.69
C SER A 8 -0.46 6.30 3.74
N ALA A 9 0.43 6.35 2.74
CA ALA A 9 0.67 5.23 1.83
C ALA A 9 1.25 4.02 2.58
N LEU A 10 2.23 4.24 3.46
CA LEU A 10 2.83 3.18 4.29
C LEU A 10 1.77 2.54 5.21
N ARG A 11 0.93 3.34 5.87
CA ARG A 11 -0.17 2.81 6.70
C ARG A 11 -1.16 1.95 5.90
N ALA A 12 -1.45 2.32 4.66
CA ALA A 12 -2.30 1.52 3.79
C ALA A 12 -1.65 0.17 3.39
N ILE A 13 -0.34 0.20 3.09
CA ILE A 13 0.45 -1.00 2.80
C ILE A 13 0.46 -1.96 4.00
N ASP A 14 0.76 -1.45 5.19
CA ASP A 14 0.80 -2.26 6.42
C ASP A 14 -0.55 -2.94 6.67
N GLY A 15 -1.65 -2.18 6.54
CA GLY A 15 -3.01 -2.73 6.69
C GLY A 15 -3.32 -3.82 5.66
N ALA A 16 -2.89 -3.65 4.40
CA ALA A 16 -3.09 -4.64 3.36
C ALA A 16 -2.29 -5.93 3.61
N LEU A 17 -1.03 -5.82 4.05
CA LEU A 17 -0.18 -6.97 4.36
C LEU A 17 -0.67 -7.74 5.59
N VAL A 18 -1.06 -7.04 6.65
CA VAL A 18 -1.66 -7.65 7.86
C VAL A 18 -2.93 -8.39 7.46
N ARG A 19 -3.84 -7.73 6.73
CA ARG A 19 -5.10 -8.35 6.32
C ARG A 19 -4.90 -9.53 5.38
N GLY A 20 -3.94 -9.44 4.45
CA GLY A 20 -3.58 -10.55 3.57
C GLY A 20 -3.09 -11.77 4.34
N THR A 21 -2.32 -11.55 5.41
CA THR A 21 -1.88 -12.61 6.32
C THR A 21 -3.06 -13.26 7.05
N GLU A 22 -3.96 -12.45 7.62
CA GLU A 22 -5.17 -12.95 8.30
C GLU A 22 -6.08 -13.78 7.39
N LEU A 23 -6.15 -13.42 6.10
CA LEU A 23 -6.97 -14.10 5.10
C LEU A 23 -6.29 -15.33 4.48
N GLY A 24 -5.03 -15.62 4.82
CA GLY A 24 -4.27 -16.73 4.23
C GLY A 24 -3.96 -16.52 2.75
N CYS A 25 -3.82 -15.27 2.30
CA CYS A 25 -3.38 -14.97 0.95
C CYS A 25 -1.94 -15.49 0.72
N ALA A 26 -1.59 -15.73 -0.55
CA ALA A 26 -0.19 -15.91 -0.92
C ALA A 26 0.63 -14.63 -0.59
N PRO A 27 1.97 -14.70 -0.47
CA PRO A 27 2.81 -13.54 -0.17
C PRO A 27 2.54 -12.39 -1.15
N LEU A 28 2.07 -11.26 -0.60
CA LEU A 28 1.62 -10.11 -1.39
C LEU A 28 2.77 -9.16 -1.70
N THR A 29 2.59 -8.35 -2.73
CA THR A 29 3.37 -7.14 -2.97
C THR A 29 2.36 -6.03 -3.20
N VAL A 30 2.49 -4.94 -2.45
CA VAL A 30 1.52 -3.85 -2.41
C VAL A 30 2.19 -2.57 -2.91
N VAL A 31 1.54 -1.91 -3.86
CA VAL A 31 1.94 -0.61 -4.40
C VAL A 31 0.81 0.39 -4.20
N VAL A 32 1.16 1.62 -3.80
CA VAL A 32 0.24 2.75 -3.70
C VAL A 32 0.63 3.79 -4.73
N LEU A 33 -0.31 4.16 -5.60
CA LEU A 33 -0.10 5.11 -6.70
C LEU A 33 -0.78 6.46 -6.40
N ASP A 34 -0.22 7.55 -6.92
CA ASP A 34 -0.92 8.83 -6.99
C ASP A 34 -1.94 8.87 -8.14
N ALA A 35 -2.72 9.95 -8.24
CA ALA A 35 -3.73 10.09 -9.29
C ALA A 35 -3.15 10.17 -10.72
N GLY A 36 -1.84 10.41 -10.86
CA GLY A 36 -1.12 10.36 -12.12
C GLY A 36 -0.55 8.98 -12.44
N GLY A 37 -0.74 8.00 -11.55
CA GLY A 37 -0.20 6.65 -11.70
C GLY A 37 1.25 6.51 -11.26
N HIS A 38 1.83 7.51 -10.56
CA HIS A 38 3.20 7.41 -10.06
C HIS A 38 3.23 6.68 -8.71
N ASP A 39 4.24 5.83 -8.53
CA ASP A 39 4.48 5.13 -7.27
C ASP A 39 4.75 6.13 -6.13
N ILE A 40 3.96 6.00 -5.07
CA ILE A 40 4.21 6.68 -3.80
C ILE A 40 5.02 5.77 -2.87
N ALA A 41 4.67 4.49 -2.81
CA ALA A 41 5.35 3.47 -2.02
C ALA A 41 5.07 2.06 -2.56
N LEU A 42 6.04 1.15 -2.38
CA LEU A 42 5.95 -0.26 -2.73
C LEU A 42 6.61 -1.10 -1.63
N GLN A 43 5.96 -2.17 -1.18
CA GLN A 43 6.54 -3.14 -0.25
C GLN A 43 6.06 -4.58 -0.54
N ARG A 44 6.79 -5.55 0.02
CA ARG A 44 6.49 -6.99 -0.03
C ARG A 44 6.62 -7.58 1.35
#